data_AF-A0A3D4Y9V3-F1
#
_entry.id   AF-A0A3D4Y9V3-F1
#
_cell.length_a   1.000
_cell.length_b   1.000
_cell.length_c   1.000
_cell.angle_alpha   90.00
_cell.angle_beta   90.00
_cell.angle_gamma   90.00
#
_symmetry.space_group_name_H-M   'P 1'
#
loop_
_entity.id
_entity.type
_entity.pdbx_description
1 polymer ?
#
loop_
_entity_poly.entity_id
_entity_poly.type
_entity_poly.pdbx_seq_one_letter_code
_entity_poly.pdbx_strand_id
1 'polypeptide(L)'
;MMFKSSCPFKLMRGNLMIAAVILIVIVGFLATTVATMAIVGLTSASRQMDSAKAFYIAKGGLERGIYAVTSQALPCSSVTGNVNLTNISFGGGQFTVTGIGYSPSVPATLSAGITAASTVIPMSTLAGYAPMGRVRIDSESLNYAGTSTSCGGPAFCLTGARRGVEGSTAAVHALGAVVFQNQCTLTSQGAVSNLASPLAKRSVETDAIPVQVGWIVGNASGGETILGWNGSTWIRFGPYAGIPNVSLNGVSVVSSTDAWAVGNNSGGALMIRWNGTTWARVLGVGLPNQNLNDVFCVNSAVCFAVGNSGTIIQWNGSTWANSPKTGSITFTLNRLTCTSATSCWAVGNASGGETIVVWNGSTWTRSGPYASIANVSLNGVSCASPNDCWIVGNSATFAHWNGTTWSGFAVGPDITPTNMNDVFCTASNNCWGVGNTKTGDALITFWNGTSWARVTPLAASVTTQNLFRVTCAAANNCWSVGVARAMNFFAGSAWTGITPDGSVPNTTLNSVTLLNSGDVTWQVRMWREIFS
;
A
#
# COMPACT_ATOMS: atom_id res chain seq x y z
N MET A 1 -40.71 -56.50 -96.47
CA MET A 1 -39.37 -55.97 -96.80
C MET A 1 -39.11 -54.77 -95.90
N MET A 2 -38.07 -54.89 -95.05
CA MET A 2 -37.35 -53.85 -94.28
C MET A 2 -38.08 -52.93 -93.29
N PHE A 3 -37.86 -53.25 -92.00
CA PHE A 3 -37.83 -52.31 -90.87
C PHE A 3 -36.81 -51.19 -91.10
N LYS A 4 -37.13 -49.95 -90.72
CA LYS A 4 -36.15 -48.85 -90.60
C LYS A 4 -36.24 -48.24 -89.20
N SER A 5 -35.45 -48.79 -88.28
CA SER A 5 -35.22 -48.23 -86.94
C SER A 5 -34.44 -46.92 -87.06
N SER A 6 -35.06 -45.79 -86.71
CA SER A 6 -34.41 -44.48 -86.70
C SER A 6 -34.23 -43.97 -85.26
N CYS A 7 -33.19 -44.50 -84.62
CA CYS A 7 -32.25 -43.87 -83.68
C CYS A 7 -32.75 -42.80 -82.65
N PRO A 8 -32.74 -43.07 -81.32
CA PRO A 8 -33.13 -42.13 -80.26
C PRO A 8 -32.02 -41.11 -79.88
N PHE A 9 -31.05 -40.84 -80.76
CA PHE A 9 -29.84 -40.08 -80.42
C PHE A 9 -30.01 -38.55 -80.35
N LYS A 10 -31.00 -37.96 -81.03
CA LYS A 10 -31.18 -36.49 -81.05
C LYS A 10 -31.81 -35.93 -79.76
N LEU A 11 -32.77 -36.64 -79.15
CA LEU A 11 -33.34 -36.25 -77.85
C LEU A 11 -32.34 -36.46 -76.70
N MET A 12 -31.52 -37.52 -76.76
CA MET A 12 -30.45 -37.74 -75.79
C MET A 12 -29.41 -36.62 -75.80
N ARG A 13 -29.04 -36.06 -76.97
CA ARG A 13 -28.08 -34.95 -77.05
C ARG A 13 -28.59 -33.66 -76.40
N GLY A 14 -29.87 -33.32 -76.56
CA GLY A 14 -30.46 -32.14 -75.91
C GLY A 14 -30.48 -32.27 -74.38
N ASN A 15 -30.89 -33.44 -73.87
CA ASN A 15 -30.90 -33.71 -72.44
C ASN A 15 -29.48 -33.78 -71.84
N LEU A 16 -28.50 -34.30 -72.58
CA LEU A 16 -27.09 -34.32 -72.16
C LEU A 16 -26.48 -32.91 -72.14
N MET A 17 -26.84 -32.02 -73.07
CA MET A 17 -26.37 -30.63 -73.07
C MET A 17 -26.96 -29.82 -71.89
N ILE A 18 -28.26 -29.97 -71.61
CA ILE A 18 -28.91 -29.33 -70.46
C ILE A 18 -28.31 -29.88 -69.15
N ALA A 19 -28.12 -31.19 -69.05
CA ALA A 19 -27.45 -31.81 -67.90
C ALA A 19 -26.01 -31.32 -67.73
N ALA A 20 -25.25 -31.15 -68.81
CA ALA A 20 -23.88 -30.61 -68.77
C ALA A 20 -23.84 -29.15 -68.30
N VAL A 21 -24.76 -28.29 -68.78
CA VAL A 21 -24.84 -26.89 -68.33
C VAL A 21 -25.24 -26.81 -66.86
N ILE A 22 -26.23 -27.60 -66.42
CA ILE A 22 -26.64 -27.68 -65.02
C ILE A 22 -25.47 -28.17 -64.16
N LEU A 23 -24.73 -29.20 -64.59
CA LEU A 23 -23.56 -29.70 -63.89
C LEU A 23 -22.46 -28.63 -63.75
N ILE A 24 -22.18 -27.88 -64.82
CA ILE A 24 -21.18 -26.79 -64.79
C ILE A 24 -21.61 -25.69 -63.82
N VAL A 25 -22.89 -25.31 -63.80
CA VAL A 25 -23.42 -24.30 -62.86
C VAL A 25 -23.34 -24.81 -61.42
N ILE A 26 -23.71 -26.06 -61.17
CA ILE A 26 -23.62 -26.69 -59.84
C ILE A 26 -22.18 -26.76 -59.37
N VAL A 27 -21.24 -27.19 -60.23
CA VAL A 27 -19.82 -27.27 -59.90
C VAL A 27 -19.23 -25.87 -59.66
N GLY A 28 -19.62 -24.87 -60.46
CA GLY A 28 -19.22 -23.47 -60.23
C GLY A 28 -19.75 -22.91 -58.91
N PHE A 29 -20.99 -23.21 -58.55
CA PHE A 29 -21.58 -22.82 -57.26
C PHE A 29 -20.91 -23.56 -56.08
N LEU A 30 -20.63 -24.85 -56.23
CA LEU A 30 -19.89 -25.63 -55.22
C LEU A 30 -18.45 -25.12 -55.04
N ALA A 31 -17.75 -24.79 -56.12
CA ALA A 31 -16.40 -24.25 -56.05
C ALA A 31 -16.35 -22.89 -55.36
N THR A 32 -17.31 -22.00 -55.66
CA THR A 32 -17.41 -20.68 -55.03
C THR A 32 -17.83 -20.76 -53.55
N THR A 33 -18.77 -21.65 -53.20
CA THR A 33 -19.15 -21.88 -51.80
C THR A 33 -18.01 -22.50 -50.98
N VAL A 34 -17.28 -23.48 -51.52
CA VAL A 34 -16.09 -24.06 -50.84
C VAL A 34 -14.99 -23.02 -50.68
N ALA A 35 -14.70 -22.21 -51.72
CA ALA A 35 -13.70 -21.16 -51.64
C ALA A 35 -14.06 -20.09 -50.60
N THR A 36 -15.32 -19.66 -50.57
CA THR A 36 -15.81 -18.69 -49.56
C THR A 36 -15.78 -19.27 -48.15
N MET A 37 -16.19 -20.52 -47.95
CA MET A 37 -16.09 -21.21 -46.65
C MET A 37 -14.64 -21.34 -46.18
N ALA A 38 -13.71 -21.69 -47.08
CA ALA A 38 -12.28 -21.80 -46.74
C ALA A 38 -11.66 -20.44 -46.37
N ILE A 39 -11.96 -19.38 -47.12
CA ILE A 39 -11.47 -18.02 -46.84
C ILE A 39 -12.05 -17.49 -45.53
N VAL A 40 -13.36 -17.64 -45.30
CA VAL A 40 -14.01 -17.25 -44.04
C VAL A 40 -13.47 -18.06 -42.87
N GLY A 41 -13.24 -19.36 -43.04
CA GLY A 41 -12.62 -20.23 -42.04
C GLY A 41 -11.22 -19.78 -41.65
N LEU A 42 -10.33 -19.57 -42.62
CA LEU A 42 -8.95 -19.13 -42.37
C LEU A 42 -8.88 -17.74 -41.73
N THR A 43 -9.70 -16.80 -42.19
CA THR A 43 -9.76 -15.45 -41.60
C THR A 43 -10.30 -15.47 -40.18
N SER A 44 -11.30 -16.31 -39.88
CA SER A 44 -11.81 -16.49 -38.52
C SER A 44 -10.77 -17.09 -37.58
N ALA A 45 -10.03 -18.11 -38.03
CA ALA A 45 -8.94 -18.73 -37.26
C ALA A 45 -7.79 -17.76 -36.99
N SER A 46 -7.38 -16.97 -37.99
CA SER A 46 -6.36 -15.93 -37.81
C SER A 46 -6.80 -14.88 -36.79
N ARG A 47 -8.05 -14.39 -36.90
CA ARG A 47 -8.61 -13.40 -35.96
C ARG A 47 -8.70 -13.94 -34.53
N GLN A 48 -9.05 -15.22 -34.35
CA GLN A 48 -9.03 -15.85 -33.02
C GLN A 48 -7.62 -15.91 -32.44
N MET A 49 -6.62 -16.24 -33.26
CA MET A 49 -5.22 -16.28 -32.83
C MET A 49 -4.69 -14.89 -32.46
N ASP A 50 -4.96 -13.89 -33.28
CA ASP A 50 -4.54 -12.50 -33.01
C ASP A 50 -5.26 -11.92 -31.80
N SER A 51 -6.53 -12.28 -31.59
CA SER A 51 -7.27 -11.97 -30.37
C SER A 51 -6.63 -12.59 -29.12
N ALA A 52 -6.24 -13.87 -29.17
CA ALA A 52 -5.57 -14.54 -28.06
C ALA A 52 -4.21 -13.89 -27.76
N LYS A 53 -3.43 -13.55 -28.78
CA LYS A 53 -2.16 -12.81 -28.62
C LYS A 53 -2.37 -11.44 -27.98
N ALA A 54 -3.33 -10.65 -28.47
CA ALA A 54 -3.66 -9.34 -27.89
C ALA A 54 -4.03 -9.45 -26.40
N PHE A 55 -4.69 -10.54 -26.00
CA PHE A 55 -5.02 -10.82 -24.61
C PHE A 55 -3.79 -11.11 -23.74
N TYR A 56 -2.87 -11.98 -24.19
CA TYR A 56 -1.63 -12.24 -23.43
C TYR A 56 -0.74 -11.00 -23.35
N ILE A 57 -0.72 -10.17 -24.40
CA ILE A 57 -0.02 -8.89 -24.39
C ILE A 57 -0.63 -7.94 -23.36
N ALA A 58 -1.96 -7.83 -23.33
CA ALA A 58 -2.66 -7.04 -22.33
C ALA A 58 -2.36 -7.54 -20.90
N LYS A 59 -2.34 -8.86 -20.66
CA LYS A 59 -1.96 -9.43 -19.35
C LYS A 59 -0.52 -9.10 -18.94
N GLY A 60 0.45 -9.25 -19.85
CA GLY A 60 1.84 -8.88 -19.56
C GLY A 60 1.99 -7.39 -19.22
N GLY A 61 1.25 -6.52 -19.91
CA GLY A 61 1.14 -5.11 -19.56
C GLY A 61 0.53 -4.89 -18.18
N LEU A 62 -0.51 -5.65 -17.82
CA LEU A 62 -1.17 -5.55 -16.52
C LEU A 62 -0.24 -5.95 -15.38
N GLU A 63 0.48 -7.06 -15.51
CA GLU A 63 1.47 -7.52 -14.51
C GLU A 63 2.55 -6.46 -14.29
N ARG A 64 3.05 -5.85 -15.37
CA ARG A 64 4.02 -4.75 -15.29
C ARG A 64 3.44 -3.51 -14.62
N GLY A 65 2.19 -3.17 -14.91
CA GLY A 65 1.48 -2.07 -14.27
C GLY A 65 1.29 -2.30 -12.77
N ILE A 66 0.88 -3.51 -12.37
CA ILE A 66 0.74 -3.89 -10.95
C ILE A 66 2.09 -3.73 -10.26
N TYR A 67 3.16 -4.33 -10.81
CA TYR A 67 4.51 -4.20 -10.26
C TYR A 67 4.95 -2.74 -10.10
N ALA A 68 4.65 -1.88 -11.09
CA ALA A 68 4.97 -0.46 -11.01
C ALA A 68 4.25 0.22 -9.82
N VAL A 69 2.95 -0.05 -9.62
CA VAL A 69 2.18 0.55 -8.53
C VAL A 69 2.55 -0.04 -7.15
N THR A 70 2.74 -1.36 -7.05
CA THR A 70 2.93 -2.04 -5.77
C THR A 70 4.39 -2.10 -5.31
N SER A 71 5.31 -2.34 -6.23
CA SER A 71 6.73 -2.60 -5.94
C SER A 71 7.63 -1.41 -6.26
N GLN A 72 7.24 -0.58 -7.23
CA GLN A 72 7.93 0.67 -7.53
C GLN A 72 7.23 1.91 -6.94
N ALA A 73 6.12 1.70 -6.22
CA ALA A 73 5.33 2.76 -5.59
C ALA A 73 4.91 3.88 -6.56
N LEU A 74 4.71 3.55 -7.84
CA LEU A 74 4.23 4.51 -8.83
C LEU A 74 2.82 4.96 -8.44
N PRO A 75 2.57 6.27 -8.23
CA PRO A 75 1.23 6.78 -7.97
C PRO A 75 0.25 6.35 -9.06
N CYS A 76 -0.97 5.97 -8.67
CA CYS A 76 -1.98 5.54 -9.65
C CYS A 76 -2.25 6.60 -10.73
N SER A 77 -2.26 7.88 -10.34
CA SER A 77 -2.40 9.03 -11.24
C SER A 77 -1.27 9.15 -12.26
N SER A 78 -0.10 8.61 -11.95
CA SER A 78 1.11 8.68 -12.78
C SER A 78 1.32 7.43 -13.65
N VAL A 79 0.38 6.48 -13.63
CA VAL A 79 0.39 5.30 -14.52
C VAL A 79 0.09 5.74 -15.94
N THR A 80 -0.97 6.51 -16.13
CA THR A 80 -1.42 6.98 -17.44
C THR A 80 -0.40 7.95 -18.02
N GLY A 81 0.17 7.61 -19.19
CA GLY A 81 1.20 8.41 -19.84
C GLY A 81 2.63 8.11 -19.35
N ASN A 82 2.82 7.15 -18.44
CA ASN A 82 4.15 6.72 -18.03
C ASN A 82 4.89 6.10 -19.22
N VAL A 83 6.11 6.57 -19.49
CA VAL A 83 6.93 6.10 -20.63
C VAL A 83 7.26 4.61 -20.56
N ASN A 84 7.29 4.02 -19.37
CA ASN A 84 7.56 2.59 -19.17
C ASN A 84 6.31 1.71 -19.25
N LEU A 85 5.12 2.32 -19.41
CA LEU A 85 3.83 1.64 -19.46
C LEU A 85 3.01 2.02 -20.70
N THR A 86 3.48 2.92 -21.55
CA THR A 86 2.76 3.44 -22.73
C THR A 86 3.41 2.97 -24.02
N ASN A 87 2.63 2.36 -24.92
CA ASN A 87 3.04 1.84 -26.23
C ASN A 87 4.26 0.89 -26.18
N ILE A 88 4.31 0.03 -25.15
CA ILE A 88 5.42 -0.88 -24.92
C ILE A 88 5.29 -2.10 -25.82
N SER A 89 6.32 -2.37 -26.62
CA SER A 89 6.40 -3.56 -27.46
C SER A 89 6.55 -4.84 -26.61
N PHE A 90 5.69 -5.82 -26.86
CA PHE A 90 5.71 -7.11 -26.17
C PHE A 90 5.02 -8.18 -27.01
N GLY A 91 5.61 -9.37 -27.14
CA GLY A 91 4.96 -10.53 -27.77
C GLY A 91 4.50 -10.33 -29.22
N GLY A 92 5.17 -9.48 -30.00
CA GLY A 92 4.80 -9.18 -31.39
C GLY A 92 3.68 -8.13 -31.56
N GLY A 93 3.31 -7.44 -30.48
CA GLY A 93 2.39 -6.31 -30.50
C GLY A 93 2.80 -5.25 -29.49
N GLN A 94 1.84 -4.43 -29.05
CA GLN A 94 2.07 -3.36 -28.07
C GLN A 94 1.03 -3.39 -26.96
N PHE A 95 1.42 -2.94 -25.76
CA PHE A 95 0.48 -2.63 -24.69
C PHE A 95 0.62 -1.19 -24.19
N THR A 96 -0.49 -0.67 -23.65
CA THR A 96 -0.52 0.56 -22.86
C THR A 96 -1.33 0.31 -21.60
N VAL A 97 -0.75 0.67 -20.45
CA VAL A 97 -1.44 0.63 -19.15
C VAL A 97 -1.91 2.02 -18.79
N THR A 98 -3.15 2.11 -18.33
CA THR A 98 -3.75 3.31 -17.76
C THR A 98 -4.17 3.00 -16.33
N GLY A 99 -4.11 4.01 -15.46
CA GLY A 99 -4.53 3.91 -14.07
C GLY A 99 -5.58 4.95 -13.75
N ILE A 100 -6.61 4.53 -13.01
CA ILE A 100 -7.62 5.43 -12.45
C ILE A 100 -7.68 5.17 -10.94
N GLY A 101 -7.41 6.22 -10.17
CA GLY A 101 -7.58 6.20 -8.72
C GLY A 101 -9.02 6.54 -8.35
N TYR A 102 -9.60 5.74 -7.47
CA TYR A 102 -10.91 5.97 -6.87
C TYR A 102 -10.71 6.18 -5.37
N SER A 103 -10.81 7.44 -4.97
CA SER A 103 -10.72 7.90 -3.59
C SER A 103 -11.69 9.08 -3.46
N PRO A 104 -12.94 8.84 -3.03
CA PRO A 104 -13.95 9.88 -2.94
C PRO A 104 -13.53 10.92 -1.91
N SER A 105 -13.50 12.19 -2.31
CA SER A 105 -13.12 13.32 -1.44
C SER A 105 -14.07 13.51 -0.27
N VAL A 106 -15.33 13.11 -0.44
CA VAL A 106 -16.34 12.97 0.61
C VAL A 106 -16.88 11.54 0.55
N PRO A 107 -16.57 10.69 1.54
CA PRO A 107 -17.08 9.32 1.58
C PRO A 107 -18.61 9.27 1.65
N ALA A 108 -19.20 8.36 0.89
CA ALA A 108 -20.60 8.00 1.00
C ALA A 108 -20.89 7.30 2.33
N THR A 109 -22.16 7.30 2.71
CA THR A 109 -22.68 6.63 3.89
C THR A 109 -23.74 5.61 3.48
N LEU A 110 -23.97 4.63 4.34
CA LEU A 110 -25.06 3.69 4.19
C LEU A 110 -26.40 4.41 4.26
N SER A 111 -27.22 4.30 3.22
CA SER A 111 -28.58 4.86 3.20
C SER A 111 -29.62 3.93 3.86
N ALA A 112 -29.22 2.71 4.22
CA ALA A 112 -29.93 1.81 5.13
C ALA A 112 -28.94 0.86 5.83
N GLY A 113 -29.28 0.36 7.02
CA GLY A 113 -28.45 -0.63 7.73
C GLY A 113 -28.35 -1.95 6.96
N ILE A 114 -27.22 -2.65 7.10
CA ILE A 114 -26.93 -3.92 6.42
C ILE A 114 -26.59 -5.02 7.42
N THR A 115 -26.90 -6.27 7.08
CA THR A 115 -26.59 -7.47 7.87
C THR A 115 -25.40 -8.20 7.27
N ALA A 116 -24.81 -9.17 7.97
CA ALA A 116 -23.69 -9.98 7.43
C ALA A 116 -24.02 -10.74 6.13
N ALA A 117 -25.32 -10.95 5.82
CA ALA A 117 -25.78 -11.63 4.60
C ALA A 117 -26.11 -10.67 3.44
N SER A 118 -26.07 -9.35 3.65
CA SER A 118 -26.43 -8.37 2.62
C SER A 118 -25.46 -8.41 1.44
N THR A 119 -25.99 -8.68 0.24
CA THR A 119 -25.27 -8.69 -1.05
C THR A 119 -25.47 -7.41 -1.87
N VAL A 120 -26.35 -6.53 -1.40
CA VAL A 120 -26.58 -5.20 -1.94
C VAL A 120 -26.30 -4.20 -0.83
N ILE A 121 -25.44 -3.22 -1.11
CA ILE A 121 -24.97 -2.23 -0.14
C ILE A 121 -25.56 -0.87 -0.51
N PRO A 122 -26.58 -0.38 0.22
CA PRO A 122 -27.25 0.88 -0.09
C PRO A 122 -26.35 2.07 0.27
N MET A 123 -26.20 3.01 -0.65
CA MET A 123 -25.25 4.13 -0.60
C MET A 123 -26.00 5.47 -0.67
N SER A 124 -25.44 6.52 -0.06
CA SER A 124 -25.93 7.89 -0.20
C SER A 124 -25.52 8.54 -1.54
N THR A 125 -24.43 8.10 -2.15
CA THR A 125 -23.94 8.54 -3.46
C THR A 125 -22.98 7.49 -4.07
N LEU A 126 -22.79 7.51 -5.39
CA LEU A 126 -21.74 6.76 -6.09
C LEU A 126 -20.59 7.67 -6.58
N ALA A 127 -20.66 8.98 -6.31
CA ALA A 127 -19.66 9.93 -6.78
C ALA A 127 -18.27 9.58 -6.20
N GLY A 128 -17.27 9.42 -7.08
CA GLY A 128 -15.90 9.06 -6.69
C GLY A 128 -15.68 7.58 -6.38
N TYR A 129 -16.72 6.75 -6.43
CA TYR A 129 -16.59 5.29 -6.31
C TYR A 129 -16.40 4.63 -7.67
N ALA A 130 -15.67 3.54 -7.67
CA ALA A 130 -15.45 2.73 -8.85
C ALA A 130 -16.71 1.96 -9.24
N PRO A 131 -16.87 1.61 -10.53
CA PRO A 131 -17.96 0.75 -10.98
C PRO A 131 -17.95 -0.64 -10.33
N MET A 132 -16.77 -1.12 -9.95
CA MET A 132 -16.55 -2.38 -9.24
C MET A 132 -15.26 -2.28 -8.42
N GLY A 133 -15.10 -3.17 -7.45
CA GLY A 133 -13.86 -3.26 -6.70
C GLY A 133 -14.11 -3.54 -5.24
N ARG A 134 -13.36 -2.86 -4.38
CA ARG A 134 -13.39 -3.09 -2.93
C ARG A 134 -13.81 -1.83 -2.20
N VAL A 135 -14.70 -2.00 -1.25
CA VAL A 135 -14.99 -0.98 -0.23
C VAL A 135 -14.78 -1.55 1.16
N ARG A 136 -14.66 -0.66 2.14
CA ARG A 136 -14.63 -1.00 3.56
C ARG A 136 -15.73 -0.26 4.31
N ILE A 137 -16.34 -0.92 5.29
CA ILE A 137 -17.30 -0.33 6.21
C ILE A 137 -16.83 -0.74 7.61
N ASP A 138 -16.54 0.24 8.46
CA ASP A 138 -15.85 0.03 9.74
C ASP A 138 -14.55 -0.79 9.54
N SER A 139 -14.42 -1.95 10.19
CA SER A 139 -13.31 -2.89 10.03
C SER A 139 -13.56 -3.99 8.98
N GLU A 140 -14.73 -4.01 8.35
CA GLU A 140 -15.07 -5.03 7.36
C GLU A 140 -14.62 -4.63 5.95
N SER A 141 -13.96 -5.55 5.25
CA SER A 141 -13.68 -5.45 3.81
C SER A 141 -14.71 -6.24 3.02
N LEU A 142 -15.23 -5.65 1.95
CA LEU A 142 -16.12 -6.33 1.01
C LEU A 142 -15.80 -5.98 -0.43
N ASN A 143 -15.88 -6.97 -1.31
CA ASN A 143 -15.73 -6.78 -2.76
C ASN A 143 -17.11 -6.68 -3.39
N TYR A 144 -17.31 -5.81 -4.37
CA TYR A 144 -18.56 -5.65 -5.11
C TYR A 144 -18.31 -5.68 -6.61
N ALA A 145 -19.30 -6.15 -7.37
CA ALA A 145 -19.16 -6.45 -8.79
C ALA A 145 -19.78 -5.38 -9.71
N GLY A 146 -20.59 -4.48 -9.16
CA GLY A 146 -21.26 -3.45 -9.95
C GLY A 146 -21.86 -2.35 -9.07
N THR A 147 -22.20 -1.21 -9.67
CA THR A 147 -23.00 -0.16 -9.03
C THR A 147 -24.37 -0.05 -9.70
N SER A 148 -25.38 0.41 -8.95
CA SER A 148 -26.71 0.69 -9.47
C SER A 148 -27.24 2.00 -8.88
N THR A 149 -28.04 2.72 -9.67
CA THR A 149 -28.78 3.91 -9.22
C THR A 149 -30.16 3.57 -8.64
N SER A 150 -30.56 2.30 -8.63
CA SER A 150 -31.83 1.83 -8.08
C SER A 150 -31.70 0.45 -7.42
N CYS A 151 -32.15 0.35 -6.17
CA CYS A 151 -31.87 -0.81 -5.32
C CYS A 151 -33.09 -1.20 -4.48
N GLY A 152 -34.26 -1.30 -5.13
CA GLY A 152 -35.55 -1.47 -4.46
C GLY A 152 -36.18 -0.17 -3.94
N GLY A 153 -35.70 0.99 -4.41
CA GLY A 153 -36.16 2.34 -4.06
C GLY A 153 -35.23 3.43 -4.64
N PRO A 154 -35.44 4.72 -4.32
CA PRO A 154 -34.56 5.82 -4.74
C PRO A 154 -33.29 5.84 -3.88
N ALA A 155 -32.40 4.87 -4.11
CA ALA A 155 -31.11 4.80 -3.46
C ALA A 155 -30.07 4.20 -4.41
N PHE A 156 -28.89 4.79 -4.41
CA PHE A 156 -27.70 4.20 -5.03
C PHE A 156 -27.28 2.94 -4.29
N CYS A 157 -26.62 1.99 -4.93
CA CYS A 157 -26.00 0.87 -4.22
C CYS A 157 -24.83 0.22 -4.96
N LEU A 158 -24.04 -0.52 -4.17
CA LEU A 158 -23.12 -1.53 -4.67
C LEU A 158 -23.85 -2.87 -4.74
N THR A 159 -23.60 -3.63 -5.81
CA THR A 159 -24.27 -4.88 -6.13
C THR A 159 -23.27 -6.03 -6.22
N GLY A 160 -23.75 -7.25 -5.95
CA GLY A 160 -22.89 -8.44 -5.96
C GLY A 160 -21.82 -8.41 -4.85
N ALA A 161 -22.14 -7.80 -3.71
CA ALA A 161 -21.22 -7.68 -2.59
C ALA A 161 -20.90 -9.05 -1.98
N ARG A 162 -19.60 -9.32 -1.82
CA ARG A 162 -19.02 -10.44 -1.09
C ARG A 162 -18.39 -9.87 0.17
N ARG A 163 -18.96 -10.22 1.32
CA ARG A 163 -18.66 -9.71 2.67
C ARG A 163 -17.49 -10.45 3.31
N GLY A 164 -16.84 -9.83 4.30
CA GLY A 164 -15.78 -10.48 5.10
C GLY A 164 -14.59 -10.99 4.30
N VAL A 165 -14.08 -10.21 3.34
CA VAL A 165 -12.89 -10.60 2.56
C VAL A 165 -11.61 -10.21 3.29
N GLU A 166 -10.45 -10.74 2.88
CA GLU A 166 -9.12 -10.38 3.44
C GLU A 166 -9.01 -10.61 4.96
N GLY A 167 -9.60 -11.70 5.46
CA GLY A 167 -9.57 -12.03 6.88
C GLY A 167 -10.45 -11.14 7.77
N SER A 168 -11.16 -10.16 7.19
CA SER A 168 -12.19 -9.42 7.92
C SER A 168 -13.45 -10.28 8.14
N THR A 169 -14.22 -9.98 9.19
CA THR A 169 -15.45 -10.73 9.52
C THR A 169 -16.67 -9.98 9.00
N ALA A 170 -17.59 -10.68 8.33
CA ALA A 170 -18.87 -10.12 7.90
C ALA A 170 -19.71 -9.70 9.11
N ALA A 171 -20.08 -8.42 9.20
CA ALA A 171 -20.72 -7.82 10.37
C ALA A 171 -22.05 -7.12 10.02
N VAL A 172 -22.77 -6.70 11.06
CA VAL A 172 -23.93 -5.81 10.95
C VAL A 172 -23.42 -4.37 11.00
N HIS A 173 -23.88 -3.53 10.08
CA HIS A 173 -23.55 -2.10 10.06
C HIS A 173 -24.82 -1.25 10.10
N ALA A 174 -24.78 -0.19 10.90
CA ALA A 174 -25.91 0.71 11.08
C ALA A 174 -26.12 1.64 9.88
N LEU A 175 -27.34 2.19 9.75
CA LEU A 175 -27.62 3.33 8.87
C LEU A 175 -26.61 4.46 9.15
N GLY A 176 -26.11 5.11 8.10
CA GLY A 176 -25.15 6.20 8.22
C GLY A 176 -23.69 5.75 8.37
N ALA A 177 -23.41 4.44 8.49
CA ALA A 177 -22.03 3.95 8.50
C ALA A 177 -21.31 4.37 7.22
N VAL A 178 -20.07 4.82 7.35
CA VAL A 178 -19.33 5.41 6.24
C VAL A 178 -18.70 4.29 5.41
N VAL A 179 -18.82 4.39 4.09
CA VAL A 179 -18.29 3.40 3.14
C VAL A 179 -17.03 3.96 2.51
N PHE A 180 -15.88 3.33 2.67
CA PHE A 180 -14.61 3.82 2.12
C PHE A 180 -14.24 3.08 0.86
N GLN A 181 -13.68 3.83 -0.08
CA GLN A 181 -12.94 3.26 -1.18
C GLN A 181 -11.64 4.01 -1.34
N ASN A 182 -10.55 3.25 -1.46
CA ASN A 182 -9.26 3.81 -1.79
C ASN A 182 -8.54 2.78 -2.66
N GLN A 183 -8.84 2.78 -3.96
CA GLN A 183 -8.35 1.80 -4.90
C GLN A 183 -7.76 2.45 -6.14
N CYS A 184 -6.73 1.81 -6.69
CA CYS A 184 -6.22 2.06 -8.02
C CYS A 184 -6.70 0.94 -8.94
N THR A 185 -7.34 1.31 -10.02
CA THR A 185 -7.78 0.37 -11.04
C THR A 185 -6.87 0.54 -12.24
N LEU A 186 -6.16 -0.52 -12.61
CA LEU A 186 -5.32 -0.54 -13.80
C LEU A 186 -6.06 -1.20 -14.95
N THR A 187 -6.04 -0.56 -16.11
CA THR A 187 -6.49 -1.13 -17.37
C THR A 187 -5.31 -1.22 -18.31
N SER A 188 -4.98 -2.43 -18.76
CA SER A 188 -3.98 -2.68 -19.79
C SER A 188 -4.66 -2.99 -21.11
N GLN A 189 -4.39 -2.19 -22.13
CA GLN A 189 -4.81 -2.43 -23.50
C GLN A 189 -3.67 -3.08 -24.28
N GLY A 190 -3.87 -4.29 -24.79
CA GLY A 190 -2.93 -5.00 -25.65
C GLY A 190 -3.46 -5.07 -27.09
N ALA A 191 -2.58 -4.90 -28.07
CA ALA A 191 -2.94 -4.97 -29.47
C ALA A 191 -1.86 -5.64 -30.33
N VAL A 192 -2.32 -6.32 -31.38
CA VAL A 192 -1.48 -6.85 -32.47
C VAL A 192 -1.78 -6.01 -33.71
N SER A 193 -0.84 -5.41 -34.43
CA SER A 193 0.61 -5.26 -34.21
C SER A 193 0.99 -3.97 -33.45
N ASN A 194 0.09 -2.99 -33.40
CA ASN A 194 0.21 -1.73 -32.66
C ASN A 194 -1.16 -1.23 -32.17
N LEU A 195 -1.17 -0.20 -31.32
CA LEU A 195 -2.40 0.32 -30.71
C LEU A 195 -3.19 1.33 -31.56
N ALA A 196 -2.56 1.93 -32.59
CA ALA A 196 -3.19 2.96 -33.43
C ALA A 196 -4.08 2.35 -34.52
N SER A 197 -3.64 1.23 -35.10
CA SER A 197 -4.35 0.49 -36.14
C SER A 197 -4.24 -1.02 -35.88
N PRO A 198 -4.93 -1.55 -34.85
CA PRO A 198 -4.81 -2.95 -34.46
C PRO A 198 -5.53 -3.90 -35.42
N LEU A 199 -4.93 -5.06 -35.68
CA LEU A 199 -5.59 -6.25 -36.23
C LEU A 199 -6.49 -6.92 -35.18
N ALA A 200 -6.08 -6.86 -33.91
CA ALA A 200 -6.87 -7.28 -32.76
C ALA A 200 -6.47 -6.46 -31.52
N LYS A 201 -7.46 -6.11 -30.69
CA LYS A 201 -7.27 -5.33 -29.46
C LYS A 201 -8.05 -5.96 -28.29
N ARG A 202 -7.42 -6.03 -27.13
CA ARG A 202 -8.00 -6.55 -25.87
C ARG A 202 -7.69 -5.60 -24.73
N SER A 203 -8.63 -5.48 -23.78
CA SER A 203 -8.40 -4.76 -22.53
C SER A 203 -8.54 -5.74 -21.37
N VAL A 204 -7.66 -5.64 -20.38
CA VAL A 204 -7.73 -6.39 -19.12
C VAL A 204 -7.58 -5.40 -17.97
N GLU A 205 -8.40 -5.58 -16.94
CA GLU A 205 -8.51 -4.67 -15.80
C GLU A 205 -8.22 -5.42 -14.49
N THR A 206 -7.77 -4.71 -13.45
CA THR A 206 -7.51 -5.28 -12.11
C THR A 206 -8.70 -5.17 -11.17
N ASP A 207 -8.89 -6.15 -10.28
CA ASP A 207 -9.80 -6.04 -9.14
C ASP A 207 -9.16 -5.20 -8.02
N ALA A 208 -9.19 -3.87 -8.19
CA ALA A 208 -8.95 -2.86 -7.16
C ALA A 208 -7.64 -2.97 -6.34
N ILE A 209 -6.62 -2.18 -6.67
CA ILE A 209 -5.36 -2.10 -5.93
C ILE A 209 -5.48 -1.08 -4.77
N PRO A 210 -5.64 -1.44 -3.48
CA PRO A 210 -5.47 -0.49 -2.39
C PRO A 210 -4.18 0.30 -2.55
N VAL A 211 -4.34 1.62 -2.65
CA VAL A 211 -3.19 2.52 -2.68
C VAL A 211 -2.56 2.58 -1.29
N GLN A 212 -1.24 2.76 -1.28
CA GLN A 212 -0.43 2.84 -0.08
C GLN A 212 -1.08 3.79 0.94
N VAL A 213 -1.21 3.34 2.20
CA VAL A 213 -1.67 4.18 3.30
C VAL A 213 -0.47 4.54 4.15
N GLY A 214 -0.32 5.82 4.41
CA GLY A 214 0.76 6.37 5.21
C GLY A 214 0.24 7.48 6.09
N TRP A 215 0.83 7.60 7.27
CA TRP A 215 0.56 8.69 8.20
C TRP A 215 1.86 9.33 8.66
N ILE A 216 1.87 10.66 8.68
CA ILE A 216 2.88 11.46 9.38
C ILE A 216 2.17 12.20 10.50
N VAL A 217 2.81 12.22 11.67
CA VAL A 217 2.35 13.03 12.79
C VAL A 217 3.47 13.94 13.29
N GLY A 218 3.08 15.08 13.85
CA GLY A 218 4.02 16.07 14.36
C GLY A 218 3.32 17.09 15.23
N ASN A 219 4.01 18.20 15.47
CA ASN A 219 3.38 19.40 16.01
C ASN A 219 3.09 20.38 14.87
N ALA A 220 2.20 21.34 15.08
CA ALA A 220 2.10 22.62 14.37
C ALA A 220 2.55 23.70 15.37
N SER A 221 2.88 24.91 14.91
CA SER A 221 3.14 26.08 15.77
C SER A 221 1.90 26.40 16.64
N GLY A 222 1.77 25.69 17.78
CA GLY A 222 0.61 25.70 18.67
C GLY A 222 -0.32 24.47 18.62
N GLY A 223 0.04 23.32 17.99
CA GLY A 223 -0.94 22.24 17.76
C GLY A 223 -0.48 20.84 17.32
N GLU A 224 -1.41 19.91 17.03
CA GLU A 224 -1.11 18.65 16.31
C GLU A 224 -1.01 18.87 14.79
N THR A 225 -0.19 18.06 14.16
CA THR A 225 -0.20 17.88 12.70
C THR A 225 -0.43 16.41 12.41
N ILE A 226 -1.46 16.10 11.63
CA ILE A 226 -1.71 14.76 11.07
C ILE A 226 -1.72 14.92 9.55
N LEU A 227 -0.82 14.21 8.87
CA LEU A 227 -0.78 14.15 7.42
C LEU A 227 -1.04 12.72 6.96
N GLY A 228 -1.82 12.57 5.90
CA GLY A 228 -2.10 11.28 5.27
C GLY A 228 -1.57 11.26 3.85
N TRP A 229 -1.09 10.09 3.42
CA TRP A 229 -0.68 9.87 2.05
C TRP A 229 -1.91 9.64 1.15
N ASN A 230 -2.07 10.46 0.12
CA ASN A 230 -3.19 10.32 -0.82
C ASN A 230 -2.85 9.51 -2.09
N GLY A 231 -1.67 8.89 -2.12
CA GLY A 231 -1.15 8.17 -3.28
C GLY A 231 -0.14 8.97 -4.12
N SER A 232 -0.04 10.29 -3.95
CA SER A 232 0.92 11.13 -4.69
C SER A 232 1.63 12.20 -3.85
N THR A 233 0.94 12.74 -2.84
CA THR A 233 1.48 13.77 -1.94
C THR A 233 0.95 13.59 -0.52
N TRP A 234 1.68 14.14 0.44
CA TRP A 234 1.24 14.24 1.83
C TRP A 234 0.30 15.43 1.98
N ILE A 235 -0.93 15.17 2.39
CA ILE A 235 -1.95 16.19 2.63
C ILE A 235 -2.27 16.28 4.11
N ARG A 236 -2.59 17.49 4.58
CA ARG A 236 -3.02 17.69 5.97
C ARG A 236 -4.44 17.16 6.18
N PHE A 237 -4.62 16.36 7.22
CA PHE A 237 -5.91 15.88 7.69
C PHE A 237 -6.30 16.59 9.00
N GLY A 238 -7.60 16.84 9.19
CA GLY A 238 -8.15 17.54 10.35
C GLY A 238 -8.30 19.06 10.15
N PRO A 239 -8.64 19.81 11.21
CA PRO A 239 -8.73 19.38 12.62
C PRO A 239 -9.88 18.39 12.88
N TYR A 240 -9.75 17.56 13.91
CA TYR A 240 -10.78 16.60 14.31
C TYR A 240 -11.41 17.01 15.65
N ALA A 241 -12.73 16.94 15.72
CA ALA A 241 -13.46 17.29 16.94
C ALA A 241 -13.03 16.41 18.12
N GLY A 242 -12.74 17.02 19.27
CA GLY A 242 -12.37 16.31 20.51
C GLY A 242 -10.89 15.87 20.59
N ILE A 243 -10.08 16.15 19.58
CA ILE A 243 -8.62 16.02 19.65
C ILE A 243 -8.04 17.39 20.06
N PRO A 244 -7.34 17.49 21.20
CA PRO A 244 -6.78 18.75 21.68
C PRO A 244 -5.56 19.17 20.85
N ASN A 245 -5.27 20.47 20.82
CA ASN A 245 -4.20 21.04 20.00
C ASN A 245 -2.79 20.76 20.55
N VAL A 246 -2.23 19.58 20.31
CA VAL A 246 -1.04 19.09 21.04
C VAL A 246 -0.07 18.26 20.19
N SER A 247 1.19 18.12 20.63
CA SER A 247 2.17 17.32 19.91
C SER A 247 1.83 15.82 19.88
N LEU A 248 1.81 15.24 18.68
CA LEU A 248 1.84 13.80 18.45
C LEU A 248 3.28 13.35 18.18
N ASN A 249 3.73 12.29 18.84
CA ASN A 249 5.13 11.86 18.87
C ASN A 249 5.38 10.50 18.18
N GLY A 250 4.36 9.65 18.14
CA GLY A 250 4.42 8.31 17.54
C GLY A 250 3.17 8.04 16.71
N VAL A 251 3.34 7.31 15.61
CA VAL A 251 2.24 6.80 14.79
C VAL A 251 2.59 5.39 14.31
N SER A 252 1.61 4.50 14.33
CA SER A 252 1.71 3.13 13.82
C SER A 252 0.47 2.82 13.00
N VAL A 253 0.66 2.32 11.78
CA VAL A 253 -0.41 1.87 10.89
C VAL A 253 -0.43 0.36 10.85
N VAL A 254 -1.60 -0.22 11.12
CA VAL A 254 -1.85 -1.66 11.02
C VAL A 254 -2.52 -1.98 9.70
N SER A 255 -3.44 -1.12 9.27
CA SER A 255 -4.16 -1.26 8.02
C SER A 255 -4.63 0.11 7.53
N SER A 256 -5.26 0.15 6.35
CA SER A 256 -5.87 1.38 5.84
C SER A 256 -6.94 1.97 6.77
N THR A 257 -7.49 1.17 7.68
CA THR A 257 -8.60 1.54 8.58
C THR A 257 -8.26 1.43 10.06
N ASP A 258 -7.02 1.09 10.39
CA ASP A 258 -6.59 1.00 11.78
C ASP A 258 -5.17 1.53 11.90
N ALA A 259 -5.07 2.68 12.55
CA ALA A 259 -3.81 3.30 12.91
C ALA A 259 -3.96 3.95 14.28
N TRP A 260 -2.85 3.98 15.00
CA TRP A 260 -2.76 4.64 16.30
C TRP A 260 -1.74 5.75 16.23
N ALA A 261 -2.06 6.87 16.86
CA ALA A 261 -1.08 7.91 17.14
C ALA A 261 -1.15 8.29 18.62
N VAL A 262 0.01 8.60 19.16
CA VAL A 262 0.16 8.95 20.58
C VAL A 262 0.95 10.23 20.73
N GLY A 263 0.72 10.92 21.85
CA GLY A 263 1.36 12.20 22.10
C GLY A 263 1.15 12.74 23.50
N ASN A 264 1.26 14.06 23.59
CA ASN A 264 1.23 14.82 24.82
C ASN A 264 -0.16 15.41 25.02
N ASN A 265 -0.72 15.42 26.22
CA ASN A 265 -1.89 16.24 26.53
C ASN A 265 -1.70 16.92 27.88
N SER A 266 -2.25 18.14 28.06
CA SER A 266 -2.27 18.82 29.36
C SER A 266 -3.15 18.00 30.32
N GLY A 267 -2.53 17.10 31.08
CA GLY A 267 -3.20 16.16 31.97
C GLY A 267 -3.12 14.67 31.56
N GLY A 268 -2.28 14.28 30.58
CA GLY A 268 -1.89 12.87 30.43
C GLY A 268 -1.49 12.43 29.03
N ALA A 269 -1.42 11.11 28.85
CA ALA A 269 -1.24 10.48 27.56
C ALA A 269 -2.36 10.88 26.59
N LEU A 270 -2.00 11.32 25.38
CA LEU A 270 -2.94 11.37 24.27
C LEU A 270 -2.83 10.08 23.47
N MET A 271 -3.96 9.41 23.24
CA MET A 271 -4.08 8.32 22.29
C MET A 271 -5.23 8.65 21.34
N ILE A 272 -4.98 8.57 20.06
CA ILE A 272 -5.99 8.74 19.01
C ILE A 272 -5.93 7.53 18.10
N ARG A 273 -7.09 7.10 17.60
CA ARG A 273 -7.23 5.97 16.69
C ARG A 273 -7.88 6.42 15.39
N TRP A 274 -7.30 6.01 14.29
CA TRP A 274 -7.90 6.05 12.97
C TRP A 274 -8.79 4.82 12.79
N ASN A 275 -10.05 5.03 12.44
CA ASN A 275 -11.02 3.98 12.17
C ASN A 275 -11.27 3.78 10.66
N GLY A 276 -10.44 4.34 9.79
CA GLY A 276 -10.69 4.41 8.34
C GLY A 276 -11.32 5.71 7.87
N THR A 277 -11.85 6.52 8.79
CA THR A 277 -12.72 7.66 8.46
C THR A 277 -12.23 8.94 9.08
N THR A 278 -11.96 8.88 10.38
CA THR A 278 -11.64 10.01 11.23
C THR A 278 -10.69 9.55 12.31
N TRP A 279 -9.77 10.44 12.69
CA TRP A 279 -9.05 10.25 13.93
C TRP A 279 -9.98 10.61 15.08
N ALA A 280 -10.10 9.72 16.06
CA ALA A 280 -10.88 9.93 17.27
C ALA A 280 -10.03 9.67 18.51
N ARG A 281 -10.24 10.48 19.56
CA ARG A 281 -9.57 10.30 20.84
C ARG A 281 -10.07 9.04 21.53
N VAL A 282 -9.13 8.24 22.06
CA VAL A 282 -9.42 7.10 22.92
C VAL A 282 -8.99 7.44 24.33
N LEU A 283 -9.91 7.31 25.28
CA LEU A 283 -9.64 7.61 26.69
C LEU A 283 -9.06 6.38 27.39
N GLY A 284 -7.94 6.57 28.09
CA GLY A 284 -7.35 5.56 28.96
C GLY A 284 -7.68 5.85 30.41
N VAL A 285 -8.71 5.20 30.93
CA VAL A 285 -9.10 5.34 32.35
C VAL A 285 -8.07 4.61 33.22
N GLY A 286 -7.53 5.29 34.24
CA GLY A 286 -6.54 4.72 35.16
C GLY A 286 -5.13 4.57 34.59
N LEU A 287 -4.84 5.19 33.43
CA LEU A 287 -3.48 5.23 32.88
C LEU A 287 -2.61 6.29 33.56
N PRO A 288 -1.27 6.11 33.56
CA PRO A 288 -0.35 7.11 34.06
C PRO A 288 -0.51 8.44 33.32
N ASN A 289 -0.51 9.54 34.08
CA ASN A 289 -0.53 10.90 33.55
C ASN A 289 0.87 11.28 33.03
N GLN A 290 1.31 10.65 31.94
CA GLN A 290 2.64 10.81 31.36
C GLN A 290 2.55 10.94 29.84
N ASN A 291 3.46 11.71 29.26
CA ASN A 291 3.59 11.84 27.80
C ASN A 291 4.01 10.51 27.17
N LEU A 292 3.42 10.17 26.03
CA LEU A 292 3.78 9.01 25.23
C LEU A 292 4.68 9.44 24.07
N ASN A 293 5.80 8.75 23.89
CA ASN A 293 6.84 9.08 22.92
C ASN A 293 6.76 8.21 21.67
N ASP A 294 6.22 7.00 21.78
CA ASP A 294 6.08 6.09 20.65
C ASP A 294 4.91 5.10 20.82
N VAL A 295 4.42 4.59 19.70
CA VAL A 295 3.41 3.52 19.63
C VAL A 295 3.79 2.55 18.52
N PHE A 296 3.68 1.26 18.80
CA PHE A 296 3.84 0.20 17.80
C PHE A 296 2.69 -0.79 17.95
N CYS A 297 2.00 -1.05 16.84
CA CYS A 297 0.96 -2.05 16.77
C CYS A 297 1.46 -3.26 15.97
N VAL A 298 1.41 -4.43 16.60
CA VAL A 298 1.67 -5.70 15.93
C VAL A 298 0.47 -6.09 15.06
N ASN A 299 -0.73 -5.83 15.57
CA ASN A 299 -2.00 -6.02 14.88
C ASN A 299 -3.07 -5.14 15.55
N SER A 300 -4.33 -5.24 15.12
CA SER A 300 -5.45 -4.42 15.62
C SER A 300 -5.81 -4.68 17.09
N ALA A 301 -5.33 -5.79 17.65
CA ALA A 301 -5.59 -6.22 19.02
C ALA A 301 -4.39 -6.09 19.95
N VAL A 302 -3.17 -5.94 19.43
CA VAL A 302 -1.95 -5.86 20.23
C VAL A 302 -1.14 -4.67 19.79
N CYS A 303 -1.18 -3.61 20.61
CA CYS A 303 -0.31 -2.45 20.49
C CYS A 303 0.36 -2.15 21.82
N PHE A 304 1.55 -1.55 21.76
CA PHE A 304 2.24 -1.00 22.90
C PHE A 304 2.51 0.47 22.66
N ALA A 305 2.45 1.27 23.72
CA ALA A 305 2.94 2.64 23.71
C ALA A 305 3.86 2.88 24.91
N VAL A 306 4.95 3.60 24.68
CA VAL A 306 5.95 3.91 25.70
C VAL A 306 6.13 5.41 25.86
N GLY A 307 6.61 5.84 27.01
CA GLY A 307 6.71 7.26 27.31
C GLY A 307 7.59 7.63 28.50
N ASN A 308 7.32 8.82 29.03
CA ASN A 308 8.05 9.39 30.16
C ASN A 308 7.87 8.58 31.44
N SER A 309 8.82 8.70 32.36
CA SER A 309 8.79 8.05 33.68
C SER A 309 8.64 6.52 33.61
N GLY A 310 9.16 5.89 32.56
CA GLY A 310 9.04 4.45 32.31
C GLY A 310 7.62 3.97 32.04
N THR A 311 6.76 4.84 31.51
CA THR A 311 5.37 4.49 31.16
C THR A 311 5.38 3.48 30.02
N ILE A 312 4.67 2.36 30.22
CA ILE A 312 4.40 1.35 29.20
C ILE A 312 2.93 0.95 29.33
N ILE A 313 2.16 1.16 28.27
CA ILE A 313 0.76 0.79 28.19
C ILE A 313 0.54 -0.15 27.01
N GLN A 314 -0.47 -0.99 27.11
CA GLN A 314 -0.81 -2.01 26.12
C GLN A 314 -2.29 -1.94 25.74
N TRP A 315 -2.55 -2.02 24.44
CA TRP A 315 -3.86 -2.24 23.87
C TRP A 315 -4.12 -3.73 23.71
N ASN A 316 -5.30 -4.19 24.13
CA ASN A 316 -5.72 -5.59 24.08
C ASN A 316 -6.85 -5.87 23.07
N GLY A 317 -7.12 -4.94 22.15
CA GLY A 317 -8.24 -5.02 21.21
C GLY A 317 -9.48 -4.27 21.66
N SER A 318 -9.57 -3.89 22.94
CA SER A 318 -10.73 -3.19 23.49
C SER A 318 -10.37 -1.93 24.29
N THR A 319 -9.31 -2.00 25.09
CA THR A 319 -8.93 -0.94 26.02
C THR A 319 -7.42 -0.85 26.15
N TRP A 320 -6.93 0.36 26.46
CA TRP A 320 -5.55 0.57 26.89
C TRP A 320 -5.46 0.36 28.40
N ALA A 321 -4.45 -0.40 28.82
CA ALA A 321 -4.14 -0.64 30.23
C ALA A 321 -2.63 -0.52 30.48
N ASN A 322 -2.23 -0.37 31.75
CA ASN A 322 -0.83 -0.51 32.14
C ASN A 322 -0.31 -1.88 31.74
N SER A 323 0.83 -1.92 31.05
CA SER A 323 1.48 -3.18 30.71
C SER A 323 2.27 -3.69 31.92
N PRO A 324 2.24 -5.00 32.23
CA PRO A 324 2.99 -5.54 33.36
C PRO A 324 4.49 -5.27 33.19
N LYS A 325 5.12 -4.78 34.25
CA LYS A 325 6.56 -4.53 34.28
C LYS A 325 7.16 -4.93 35.61
N THR A 326 8.37 -5.47 35.57
CA THR A 326 9.13 -5.89 36.75
C THR A 326 10.46 -5.15 36.82
N GLY A 327 10.89 -4.83 38.04
CA GLY A 327 12.02 -3.95 38.28
C GLY A 327 11.66 -2.46 38.14
N SER A 328 12.58 -1.58 38.54
CA SER A 328 12.34 -0.14 38.57
C SER A 328 12.53 0.49 37.18
N ILE A 329 11.61 0.29 36.23
CA ILE A 329 11.66 1.00 34.93
C ILE A 329 11.00 2.37 35.12
N THR A 330 11.83 3.39 35.35
CA THR A 330 11.43 4.78 35.67
C THR A 330 12.02 5.82 34.72
N PHE A 331 12.95 5.43 33.85
CA PHE A 331 13.54 6.32 32.85
C PHE A 331 12.62 6.50 31.64
N THR A 332 12.76 7.61 30.94
CA THR A 332 11.98 7.88 29.72
C THR A 332 12.32 6.87 28.63
N LEU A 333 11.29 6.26 28.06
CA LEU A 333 11.40 5.40 26.88
C LEU A 333 11.08 6.22 25.62
N ASN A 334 11.96 6.12 24.63
CA ASN A 334 11.98 6.96 23.43
C ASN A 334 11.39 6.26 22.21
N ARG A 335 11.71 4.98 22.03
CA ARG A 335 11.28 4.18 20.87
C ARG A 335 11.02 2.72 21.24
N LEU A 336 10.10 2.09 20.51
CA LEU A 336 9.79 0.68 20.66
C LEU A 336 9.64 -0.03 19.30
N THR A 337 9.91 -1.33 19.29
CA THR A 337 9.70 -2.19 18.12
C THR A 337 9.25 -3.56 18.58
N CYS A 338 8.42 -4.23 17.79
CA CYS A 338 7.98 -5.59 18.06
C CYS A 338 8.20 -6.46 16.83
N THR A 339 8.73 -7.66 17.04
CA THR A 339 8.81 -8.71 16.01
C THR A 339 7.62 -9.66 16.09
N SER A 340 6.94 -9.71 17.23
CA SER A 340 5.69 -10.41 17.44
C SER A 340 4.92 -9.81 18.63
N ALA A 341 3.70 -10.30 18.89
CA ALA A 341 2.93 -9.92 20.09
C ALA A 341 3.63 -10.30 21.41
N THR A 342 4.62 -11.18 21.36
CA THR A 342 5.33 -11.73 22.52
C THR A 342 6.82 -11.36 22.56
N SER A 343 7.28 -10.54 21.62
CA SER A 343 8.69 -10.17 21.52
C SER A 343 8.79 -8.72 21.06
N CYS A 344 9.05 -7.84 22.01
CA CYS A 344 9.25 -6.42 21.77
C CYS A 344 10.46 -5.87 22.52
N TRP A 345 11.03 -4.81 21.97
CA TRP A 345 12.11 -4.03 22.56
C TRP A 345 11.67 -2.59 22.71
N ALA A 346 12.08 -1.93 23.80
CA ALA A 346 12.03 -0.49 23.90
C ALA A 346 13.34 0.06 24.46
N VAL A 347 13.69 1.25 24.02
CA VAL A 347 14.94 1.93 24.38
C VAL A 347 14.67 3.33 24.89
N GLY A 348 15.57 3.85 25.71
CA GLY A 348 15.33 5.11 26.41
C GLY A 348 16.57 5.87 26.84
N ASN A 349 16.33 6.87 27.68
CA ASN A 349 17.37 7.77 28.21
C ASN A 349 18.30 7.04 29.19
N ALA A 350 19.57 7.45 29.19
CA ALA A 350 20.59 6.94 30.10
C ALA A 350 20.13 6.95 31.57
N SER A 351 20.19 5.78 32.23
CA SER A 351 19.85 5.63 33.66
C SER A 351 20.77 4.61 34.35
N GLY A 352 22.07 4.92 34.43
CA GLY A 352 23.05 4.06 35.11
C GLY A 352 23.42 2.78 34.35
N GLY A 353 23.35 2.80 33.01
CA GLY A 353 23.77 1.68 32.14
C GLY A 353 22.66 0.78 31.63
N GLU A 354 21.41 0.94 32.10
CA GLU A 354 20.28 0.08 31.71
C GLU A 354 19.21 0.88 30.94
N THR A 355 19.38 1.02 29.63
CA THR A 355 18.50 1.81 28.75
C THR A 355 17.64 0.97 27.81
N ILE A 356 17.74 -0.35 27.91
CA ILE A 356 17.06 -1.33 27.04
C ILE A 356 16.10 -2.17 27.90
N VAL A 357 14.84 -2.23 27.49
CA VAL A 357 13.80 -3.07 28.09
C VAL A 357 13.22 -4.02 27.05
N VAL A 358 12.85 -5.22 27.51
CA VAL A 358 12.37 -6.31 26.66
C VAL A 358 11.03 -6.82 27.17
N TRP A 359 10.15 -7.14 26.23
CA TRP A 359 8.87 -7.82 26.46
C TRP A 359 9.01 -9.29 26.06
N ASN A 360 8.65 -10.18 26.99
CA ASN A 360 8.72 -11.63 26.78
C ASN A 360 7.34 -12.29 26.50
N GLY A 361 6.30 -11.49 26.24
CA GLY A 361 4.92 -11.97 26.10
C GLY A 361 4.08 -11.85 27.36
N SER A 362 4.67 -11.52 28.52
CA SER A 362 3.95 -11.40 29.78
C SER A 362 4.36 -10.22 30.64
N THR A 363 5.65 -9.86 30.67
CA THR A 363 6.16 -8.76 31.47
C THR A 363 7.31 -8.04 30.76
N TRP A 364 7.41 -6.74 31.00
CA TRP A 364 8.57 -5.93 30.63
C TRP A 364 9.65 -6.04 31.69
N THR A 365 10.87 -6.35 31.27
CA THR A 365 12.07 -6.41 32.12
C THR A 365 13.19 -5.58 31.53
N ARG A 366 14.08 -5.05 32.38
CA ARG A 366 15.36 -4.52 31.91
C ARG A 366 16.18 -5.68 31.33
N SER A 367 16.85 -5.45 30.21
CA SER A 367 17.67 -6.48 29.54
C SER A 367 19.13 -6.53 30.04
N GLY A 368 19.43 -5.80 31.12
CA GLY A 368 20.75 -5.69 31.76
C GLY A 368 21.52 -4.44 31.35
N PRO A 369 22.65 -4.14 32.02
CA PRO A 369 23.65 -3.24 31.48
C PRO A 369 24.54 -4.01 30.52
N TYR A 370 24.78 -3.45 29.33
CA TYR A 370 25.68 -4.05 28.33
C TYR A 370 27.00 -3.31 28.32
N ALA A 371 28.07 -3.94 28.80
CA ALA A 371 29.37 -3.29 29.00
C ALA A 371 29.97 -2.66 27.73
N SER A 372 29.68 -3.22 26.56
CA SER A 372 30.16 -2.72 25.27
C SER A 372 29.28 -1.60 24.68
N ILE A 373 28.18 -1.24 25.34
CA ILE A 373 27.28 -0.16 24.93
C ILE A 373 27.49 1.02 25.87
N ALA A 374 27.80 2.18 25.30
CA ALA A 374 27.97 3.39 26.08
C ALA A 374 26.68 3.75 26.84
N ASN A 375 26.83 4.23 28.08
CA ASN A 375 25.71 4.72 28.88
C ASN A 375 25.25 6.10 28.39
N VAL A 376 24.57 6.12 27.24
CA VAL A 376 24.00 7.31 26.60
C VAL A 376 22.51 7.09 26.32
N SER A 377 21.78 8.17 25.99
CA SER A 377 20.41 8.03 25.52
C SER A 377 20.37 7.27 24.20
N LEU A 378 19.54 6.23 24.17
CA LEU A 378 19.18 5.47 22.99
C LEU A 378 17.88 6.03 22.43
N ASN A 379 17.85 6.28 21.13
CA ASN A 379 16.79 7.08 20.50
C ASN A 379 15.95 6.28 19.50
N GLY A 380 16.52 5.22 18.91
CA GLY A 380 15.88 4.38 17.91
C GLY A 380 16.22 2.90 18.10
N VAL A 381 15.25 2.04 17.77
CA VAL A 381 15.41 0.58 17.77
C VAL A 381 14.57 -0.02 16.65
N SER A 382 15.14 -0.95 15.89
CA SER A 382 14.44 -1.68 14.84
C SER A 382 14.95 -3.10 14.73
N CYS A 383 14.05 -4.04 14.48
CA CYS A 383 14.36 -5.45 14.28
C CYS A 383 13.95 -5.89 12.88
N ALA A 384 14.88 -6.40 12.08
CA ALA A 384 14.56 -7.10 10.84
C ALA A 384 14.04 -8.52 11.11
N SER A 385 14.47 -9.11 12.23
CA SER A 385 14.02 -10.41 12.72
C SER A 385 14.19 -10.48 14.25
N PRO A 386 13.66 -11.50 14.95
CA PRO A 386 13.89 -11.67 16.39
C PRO A 386 15.37 -11.76 16.80
N ASN A 387 16.25 -12.14 15.85
CA ASN A 387 17.68 -12.34 16.09
C ASN A 387 18.56 -11.29 15.42
N ASP A 388 17.96 -10.25 14.83
CA ASP A 388 18.69 -9.22 14.12
C ASP A 388 18.00 -7.88 14.34
N CYS A 389 18.54 -7.14 15.30
CA CYS A 389 18.05 -5.82 15.66
C CYS A 389 19.20 -4.81 15.76
N TRP A 390 18.88 -3.57 15.45
CA TRP A 390 19.78 -2.43 15.57
C TRP A 390 19.20 -1.41 16.54
N ILE A 391 20.09 -0.82 17.31
CA ILE A 391 19.83 0.32 18.19
C ILE A 391 20.75 1.44 17.78
N VAL A 392 20.23 2.67 17.86
CA VAL A 392 21.02 3.88 17.68
C VAL A 392 20.75 4.91 18.78
N GLY A 393 21.73 5.79 19.02
CA GLY A 393 21.62 6.80 20.06
C GLY A 393 22.59 7.97 19.91
N ASN A 394 22.73 8.72 21.00
CA ASN A 394 23.62 9.87 21.06
C ASN A 394 25.09 9.47 20.89
N SER A 395 25.94 10.44 20.51
CA SER A 395 27.38 10.24 20.34
C SER A 395 27.74 9.13 19.34
N ALA A 396 26.99 9.04 18.24
CA ALA A 396 27.14 8.02 17.21
C ALA A 396 27.14 6.58 17.78
N THR A 397 26.28 6.33 18.77
CA THR A 397 26.14 4.99 19.36
C THR A 397 25.32 4.10 18.43
N PHE A 398 25.90 2.96 18.05
CA PHE A 398 25.23 1.87 17.36
C PHE A 398 25.42 0.59 18.17
N ALA A 399 24.38 -0.22 18.27
CA ALA A 399 24.47 -1.56 18.87
C ALA A 399 23.66 -2.56 18.05
N HIS A 400 24.15 -3.80 18.02
CA HIS A 400 23.57 -4.91 17.27
C HIS A 400 23.16 -6.03 18.20
N TRP A 401 21.99 -6.61 17.95
CA TRP A 401 21.49 -7.82 18.58
C TRP A 401 21.65 -8.99 17.62
N ASN A 402 22.31 -10.04 18.09
CA ASN A 402 22.58 -11.25 17.30
C ASN A 402 21.67 -12.44 17.67
N GLY A 403 20.60 -12.21 18.42
CA GLY A 403 19.74 -13.27 18.98
C GLY A 403 20.09 -13.69 20.41
N THR A 404 21.24 -13.27 20.94
CA THR A 404 21.70 -13.68 22.28
C THR A 404 22.17 -12.53 23.16
N THR A 405 22.92 -11.59 22.58
CA THR A 405 23.45 -10.43 23.32
C THR A 405 23.42 -9.19 22.45
N TRP A 406 23.22 -8.05 23.11
CA TRP A 406 23.50 -6.75 22.50
C TRP A 406 25.00 -6.48 22.58
N SER A 407 25.57 -5.95 21.50
CA SER A 407 26.96 -5.51 21.45
C SER A 407 27.09 -4.17 20.75
N GLY A 408 27.89 -3.27 21.31
CA GLY A 408 28.25 -2.02 20.63
C GLY A 408 28.93 -2.29 19.28
N PHE A 409 28.60 -1.48 18.28
CA PHE A 409 29.13 -1.58 16.93
C PHE A 409 29.91 -0.31 16.58
N ALA A 410 31.19 -0.47 16.22
CA ALA A 410 32.03 0.64 15.82
C ALA A 410 31.66 1.10 14.40
N VAL A 411 31.41 2.39 14.24
CA VAL A 411 31.12 3.02 12.95
C VAL A 411 32.34 3.73 12.40
N GLY A 412 32.37 3.93 11.07
CA GLY A 412 33.45 4.65 10.40
C GLY A 412 33.57 6.12 10.84
N PRO A 413 34.72 6.77 10.59
CA PRO A 413 34.99 8.14 11.06
C PRO A 413 33.98 9.17 10.55
N ASP A 414 33.38 8.94 9.38
CA ASP A 414 32.44 9.85 8.72
C ASP A 414 31.09 10.01 9.45
N ILE A 415 30.83 9.19 10.48
CA ILE A 415 29.61 9.21 11.31
C ILE A 415 29.89 9.86 12.69
N THR A 416 31.13 10.27 12.98
CA THR A 416 31.53 10.77 14.31
C THR A 416 31.68 12.30 14.38
N PRO A 417 31.38 12.95 15.52
CA PRO A 417 30.34 12.64 16.53
C PRO A 417 28.99 13.25 16.16
N THR A 418 27.92 12.47 16.21
CA THR A 418 26.58 12.88 15.73
C THR A 418 25.49 12.30 16.64
N ASN A 419 24.26 12.80 16.55
CA ASN A 419 23.12 12.18 17.25
C ASN A 419 22.33 11.37 16.24
N MET A 420 22.16 10.08 16.51
CA MET A 420 21.25 9.23 15.74
C MET A 420 19.91 9.20 16.45
N ASN A 421 18.85 9.60 15.75
CA ASN A 421 17.49 9.68 16.30
C ASN A 421 16.65 8.46 15.92
N ASP A 422 16.91 7.97 14.71
CA ASP A 422 16.21 6.96 13.93
C ASP A 422 16.95 5.69 13.50
N VAL A 423 16.42 4.48 13.64
CA VAL A 423 16.87 3.36 12.79
C VAL A 423 15.67 2.52 12.33
N PHE A 424 15.68 2.12 11.07
CA PHE A 424 14.69 1.21 10.51
C PHE A 424 15.36 0.18 9.60
N CYS A 425 15.01 -1.10 9.79
CA CYS A 425 15.55 -2.21 9.03
C CYS A 425 14.43 -2.95 8.29
N THR A 426 14.51 -3.06 6.97
CA THR A 426 13.63 -3.95 6.19
C THR A 426 14.17 -5.37 6.11
N ALA A 427 15.48 -5.54 6.28
CA ALA A 427 16.19 -6.82 6.23
C ALA A 427 17.52 -6.70 7.00
N SER A 428 18.18 -7.84 7.23
CA SER A 428 19.47 -7.93 7.93
C SER A 428 20.61 -7.13 7.28
N ASN A 429 20.48 -6.85 5.98
CA ASN A 429 21.45 -6.12 5.17
C ASN A 429 20.88 -4.82 4.58
N ASN A 430 19.75 -4.36 5.10
CA ASN A 430 19.11 -3.13 4.64
C ASN A 430 18.50 -2.41 5.83
N CYS A 431 19.32 -1.54 6.43
CA CYS A 431 18.88 -0.63 7.47
C CYS A 431 19.26 0.80 7.12
N TRP A 432 18.38 1.72 7.47
CA TRP A 432 18.58 3.14 7.37
C TRP A 432 18.63 3.74 8.76
N GLY A 433 19.63 4.59 9.00
CA GLY A 433 19.75 5.40 10.20
C GLY A 433 19.58 6.87 9.86
N VAL A 434 18.89 7.62 10.71
CA VAL A 434 18.74 9.08 10.54
C VAL A 434 19.00 9.85 11.82
N GLY A 435 19.45 11.09 11.67
CA GLY A 435 19.71 11.97 12.79
C GLY A 435 20.28 13.31 12.36
N ASN A 436 21.23 13.83 13.15
CA ASN A 436 21.92 15.07 12.84
C ASN A 436 23.42 15.06 13.14
N THR A 437 24.16 15.86 12.37
CA THR A 437 25.57 16.17 12.62
C THR A 437 25.74 17.08 13.84
N LYS A 438 26.99 17.33 14.27
CA LYS A 438 27.30 18.34 15.31
C LYS A 438 26.75 19.73 14.99
N THR A 439 26.76 20.11 13.72
CA THR A 439 26.28 21.41 13.23
C THR A 439 24.75 21.47 13.16
N GLY A 440 24.07 20.37 13.46
CA GLY A 440 22.60 20.26 13.39
C GLY A 440 22.08 19.80 12.02
N ASP A 441 22.98 19.51 11.07
CA ASP A 441 22.59 19.17 9.72
C ASP A 441 22.03 17.75 9.61
N ALA A 442 21.14 17.50 8.65
CA ALA A 442 20.62 16.17 8.35
C ALA A 442 21.74 15.13 8.19
N LEU A 443 21.60 14.02 8.91
CA LEU A 443 22.44 12.85 8.77
C LEU A 443 21.60 11.64 8.35
N ILE A 444 22.03 10.97 7.28
CA ILE A 444 21.47 9.70 6.82
C ILE A 444 22.62 8.69 6.71
N THR A 445 22.43 7.52 7.29
CA THR A 445 23.38 6.40 7.23
C THR A 445 22.71 5.15 6.68
N PHE A 446 23.48 4.29 6.03
CA PHE A 446 23.02 3.03 5.45
C PHE A 446 23.86 1.87 5.94
N TRP A 447 23.18 0.76 6.26
CA TRP A 447 23.77 -0.53 6.55
C TRP A 447 23.59 -1.45 5.34
N ASN A 448 24.71 -1.96 4.82
CA ASN A 448 24.73 -2.84 3.65
C ASN A 448 24.88 -4.33 4.01
N GLY A 449 24.81 -4.70 5.29
CA GLY A 449 25.08 -6.05 5.78
C GLY A 449 26.50 -6.27 6.33
N THR A 450 27.42 -5.33 6.13
CA THR A 450 28.80 -5.43 6.63
C THR A 450 29.27 -4.19 7.36
N SER A 451 28.90 -2.99 6.90
CA SER A 451 29.28 -1.73 7.53
C SER A 451 28.18 -0.68 7.45
N TRP A 452 28.18 0.20 8.45
CA TRP A 452 27.42 1.44 8.43
C TRP A 452 28.24 2.51 7.72
N ALA A 453 27.66 3.15 6.73
CA ALA A 453 28.27 4.26 6.00
C ALA A 453 27.33 5.47 5.98
N ARG A 454 27.91 6.67 6.02
CA ARG A 454 27.15 7.90 5.77
C ARG A 454 26.79 7.99 4.30
N VAL A 455 25.55 8.40 4.00
CA VAL A 455 25.16 8.70 2.61
C VAL A 455 25.64 10.09 2.24
N THR A 456 26.64 10.15 1.36
CA THR A 456 27.21 11.38 0.82
C THR A 456 27.62 11.20 -0.64
N PRO A 457 27.45 12.23 -1.49
CA PRO A 457 26.73 13.46 -1.20
C PRO A 457 25.21 13.23 -1.14
N LEU A 458 24.50 14.02 -0.34
CA LEU A 458 23.03 14.08 -0.41
C LEU A 458 22.64 14.97 -1.60
N ALA A 459 21.52 14.65 -2.25
CA ALA A 459 20.98 15.52 -3.28
C ALA A 459 20.67 16.91 -2.69
N ALA A 460 20.88 17.98 -3.47
CA ALA A 460 20.68 19.35 -3.00
C ALA A 460 19.23 19.64 -2.53
N SER A 461 18.26 18.83 -2.96
CA SER A 461 16.87 18.93 -2.52
C SER A 461 16.64 18.35 -1.11
N VAL A 462 17.51 17.47 -0.62
CA VAL A 462 17.40 16.90 0.72
C VAL A 462 17.59 18.02 1.72
N THR A 463 16.67 18.11 2.68
CA THR A 463 16.71 19.17 3.69
C THR A 463 17.98 19.03 4.52
N THR A 464 18.64 20.15 4.82
CA THR A 464 19.78 20.15 5.75
C THR A 464 19.34 20.05 7.21
N GLN A 465 18.06 19.88 7.53
CA GLN A 465 17.55 19.94 8.90
C GLN A 465 17.61 18.59 9.61
N ASN A 466 17.67 18.61 10.94
CA ASN A 466 17.64 17.41 11.79
C ASN A 466 16.46 16.48 11.45
N LEU A 467 16.76 15.20 11.26
CA LEU A 467 15.79 14.14 10.94
C LEU A 467 15.45 13.33 12.19
N PHE A 468 14.16 13.09 12.41
CA PHE A 468 13.66 12.41 13.60
C PHE A 468 13.23 10.99 13.38
N ARG A 469 12.64 10.65 12.22
CA ARG A 469 12.19 9.29 11.92
C ARG A 469 12.54 8.83 10.53
N VAL A 470 12.71 7.52 10.42
CA VAL A 470 12.83 6.82 9.15
C VAL A 470 11.94 5.58 9.17
N THR A 471 11.25 5.33 8.07
CA THR A 471 10.45 4.13 7.88
C THR A 471 10.59 3.67 6.45
N CYS A 472 10.48 2.36 6.22
CA CYS A 472 10.53 1.80 4.88
C CYS A 472 9.39 0.80 4.70
N ALA A 473 8.58 0.99 3.65
CA ALA A 473 7.60 -0.01 3.22
C ALA A 473 8.26 -1.12 2.38
N ALA A 474 9.41 -0.81 1.78
CA ALA A 474 10.25 -1.72 1.01
C ALA A 474 11.68 -1.17 0.94
N ALA A 475 12.63 -1.98 0.47
CA ALA A 475 14.04 -1.62 0.33
C ALA A 475 14.28 -0.32 -0.47
N ASN A 476 13.37 0.01 -1.40
CA ASN A 476 13.39 1.16 -2.30
C ASN A 476 12.23 2.14 -2.05
N ASN A 477 11.53 2.02 -0.93
CA ASN A 477 10.44 2.90 -0.55
C ASN A 477 10.63 3.27 0.92
N CYS A 478 11.53 4.22 1.16
CA CYS A 478 11.83 4.73 2.49
C CYS A 478 11.53 6.22 2.57
N TRP A 479 11.02 6.62 3.72
CA TRP A 479 10.70 8.00 4.04
C TRP A 479 11.43 8.40 5.31
N SER A 480 11.93 9.63 5.33
CA SER A 480 12.42 10.26 6.55
C SER A 480 11.78 11.62 6.75
N VAL A 481 11.54 11.96 8.02
CA VAL A 481 10.89 13.21 8.41
C VAL A 481 11.64 13.88 9.56
N GLY A 482 11.50 15.20 9.68
CA GLY A 482 12.23 15.96 10.70
C GLY A 482 11.73 17.39 10.93
N VAL A 483 12.66 18.25 11.32
CA VAL A 483 12.40 19.67 11.65
C VAL A 483 11.99 20.47 10.42
N ALA A 484 11.16 21.50 10.62
CA ALA A 484 10.80 22.48 9.60
C ALA A 484 10.28 21.85 8.29
N ARG A 485 9.35 20.91 8.42
CA ARG A 485 8.69 20.18 7.34
C ARG A 485 9.67 19.39 6.47
N ALA A 486 10.81 18.99 7.04
CA ALA A 486 11.73 18.07 6.39
C ALA A 486 11.01 16.75 6.06
N MET A 487 10.90 16.47 4.77
CA MET A 487 10.41 15.21 4.23
C MET A 487 11.36 14.77 3.13
N ASN A 488 11.90 13.57 3.24
CA ASN A 488 12.77 13.00 2.22
C ASN A 488 12.28 11.60 1.85
N PHE A 489 12.47 11.25 0.59
CA PHE A 489 12.06 9.99 0.00
C PHE A 489 13.24 9.31 -0.70
N PHE A 490 13.38 8.02 -0.48
CA PHE A 490 14.34 7.15 -1.15
C PHE A 490 13.61 6.20 -2.08
N ALA A 491 13.95 6.29 -3.37
CA ALA A 491 13.37 5.50 -4.46
C ALA A 491 14.30 4.39 -4.98
N GLY A 492 15.28 3.95 -4.18
CA GLY A 492 16.22 2.87 -4.53
C GLY A 492 17.61 3.30 -5.00
N SER A 493 17.79 4.56 -5.44
CA SER A 493 19.10 5.06 -5.91
C SER A 493 19.66 6.17 -5.02
N ALA A 494 18.84 7.16 -4.69
CA ALA A 494 19.24 8.31 -3.89
C ALA A 494 18.08 8.84 -3.05
N TRP A 495 18.44 9.51 -1.95
CA TRP A 495 17.50 10.30 -1.16
C TRP A 495 17.23 11.63 -1.87
N THR A 496 15.95 11.99 -1.93
CA THR A 496 15.48 13.24 -2.52
C THR A 496 14.57 13.95 -1.52
N GLY A 497 14.69 15.27 -1.40
CA GLY A 497 13.72 16.05 -0.62
C GLY A 497 12.39 16.14 -1.35
N ILE A 498 11.31 16.02 -0.59
CA ILE A 498 9.94 16.15 -1.07
C ILE A 498 9.37 17.47 -0.58
N THR A 499 8.87 18.27 -1.51
CA THR A 499 8.04 19.43 -1.18
C THR A 499 6.60 18.93 -1.02
N PRO A 500 6.04 18.92 0.20
CA PRO A 500 4.65 18.52 0.39
C PRO A 500 3.69 19.59 -0.16
N ASP A 501 2.41 19.23 -0.18
CA ASP A 501 1.34 20.16 -0.54
C ASP A 501 1.37 21.47 0.28
N GLY A 502 0.89 22.56 -0.32
CA GLY A 502 0.90 23.89 0.31
C GLY A 502 0.12 23.97 1.63
N SER A 503 -0.82 23.04 1.87
CA SER A 503 -1.55 22.92 3.13
C SER A 503 -0.70 22.44 4.31
N VAL A 504 0.47 21.84 4.06
CA VAL A 504 1.33 21.31 5.11
C VAL A 504 2.14 22.45 5.74
N PRO A 505 1.94 22.77 7.04
CA PRO A 505 2.62 23.89 7.68
C PRO A 505 4.12 23.64 7.84
N ASN A 506 4.91 24.72 7.90
CA ASN A 506 6.34 24.64 8.21
C ASN A 506 6.54 24.28 9.69
N THR A 507 6.61 22.99 10.00
CA THR A 507 6.55 22.50 11.38
C THR A 507 7.35 21.22 11.58
N THR A 508 7.58 20.81 12.83
CA THR A 508 8.29 19.57 13.11
C THR A 508 7.40 18.35 12.90
N LEU A 509 7.92 17.42 12.11
CA LEU A 509 7.32 16.11 11.86
C LEU A 509 8.03 15.09 12.75
N ASN A 510 7.30 14.53 13.71
CA ASN A 510 7.86 13.67 14.77
C ASN A 510 7.86 12.19 14.41
N SER A 511 6.92 11.76 13.57
CA SER A 511 6.86 10.36 13.14
C SER A 511 6.21 10.15 11.78
N VAL A 512 6.65 9.11 11.09
CA VAL A 512 6.17 8.66 9.78
C VAL A 512 6.01 7.15 9.80
N THR A 513 4.92 6.65 9.23
CA THR A 513 4.67 5.21 9.09
C THR A 513 3.94 4.94 7.78
N LEU A 514 4.14 3.74 7.22
CA LEU A 514 3.56 3.30 5.96
C LEU A 514 3.04 1.87 6.11
N LEU A 515 1.94 1.56 5.45
CA LEU A 515 1.45 0.21 5.33
C LEU A 515 2.33 -0.56 4.33
N ASN A 516 2.86 -1.71 4.74
CA ASN A 516 3.64 -2.58 3.87
C ASN A 516 2.77 -3.12 2.73
N SER A 517 3.28 -3.11 1.50
CA SER A 517 2.56 -3.52 0.29
C SER A 517 2.31 -5.04 0.17
N GLY A 518 2.72 -5.83 1.17
CA GLY A 518 2.59 -7.30 1.18
C GLY A 518 1.22 -7.84 1.58
N ASP A 519 0.36 -7.04 2.22
CA ASP A 519 -0.91 -7.50 2.81
C ASP A 519 -2.11 -7.47 1.84
N VAL A 520 -1.90 -7.72 0.55
CA VAL A 520 -3.03 -7.72 -0.39
C VAL A 520 -2.96 -8.91 -1.34
N THR A 521 -3.86 -9.86 -1.13
CA THR A 521 -4.06 -10.99 -2.04
C THR A 521 -4.86 -10.54 -3.27
N TRP A 522 -4.25 -10.63 -4.45
CA TRP A 522 -4.83 -10.16 -5.72
C TRP A 522 -5.57 -11.26 -6.48
N GLN A 523 -6.75 -10.97 -7.03
CA GLN A 523 -7.37 -11.78 -8.08
C GLN A 523 -7.45 -10.97 -9.38
N VAL A 524 -7.00 -11.57 -10.49
CA VAL A 524 -7.16 -11.00 -11.84
C VAL A 524 -8.52 -11.47 -12.37
N ARG A 525 -9.45 -10.54 -12.64
CA ARG A 525 -10.70 -10.86 -13.33
C ARG A 525 -10.82 -10.04 -14.61
N MET A 526 -11.09 -10.74 -15.71
CA MET A 526 -11.09 -10.20 -17.06
C MET A 526 -12.46 -9.62 -17.40
N TRP A 527 -12.56 -8.40 -17.94
CA TRP A 527 -13.72 -7.99 -18.74
C TRP A 527 -13.42 -6.93 -19.81
N ARG A 528 -14.27 -6.98 -20.85
CA ARG A 528 -14.45 -6.10 -22.02
C ARG A 528 -13.67 -6.45 -23.29
N GLU A 529 -14.35 -7.23 -24.14
CA GLU A 529 -14.09 -7.35 -25.58
C GLU A 529 -14.54 -6.08 -26.31
N ILE A 530 -13.63 -5.41 -27.01
CA ILE A 530 -14.00 -4.39 -28.00
C ILE A 530 -13.53 -4.95 -29.34
N PHE A 531 -14.46 -5.47 -30.14
CA PHE A 531 -14.20 -5.79 -31.54
C PHE A 531 -14.23 -4.47 -32.32
N SER A 532 -13.15 -4.17 -33.04
CA SER A 532 -13.14 -3.22 -34.16
C SER A 532 -13.03 -3.99 -35.46
#